data_AF-A0AAN8D4L3-F1
#
_entry.id   AF-A0AAN8D4L3-F1
#
_cell.length_a   1.000
_cell.length_b   1.000
_cell.length_c   1.000
_cell.angle_alpha   90.00
_cell.angle_beta   90.00
_cell.angle_gamma   90.00
#
_symmetry.space_group_name_H-M   'P 1'
#
loop_
_entity.id
_entity.type
_entity.pdbx_description
1 polymer ?
#
loop_
_entity_poly.entity_id
_entity_poly.type
_entity_poly.pdbx_seq_one_letter_code
_entity_poly.pdbx_strand_id
1 'polypeptide(L)'
;MDQKTCSRSDACAQGHDCQQTCINNGSSYNCKCEVGYVLNSDQKTCSQEMRGEITQDACMCEAQILFQKKVQSTIQELSRKLDELSDKVTLIEGEQQY
;
A
#
# COMPACT_ATOMS: atom_id res chain seq x y z
N MET A 1 9.44 -6.66 58.65
CA MET A 1 9.53 -5.24 58.31
C MET A 1 10.29 -5.13 57.00
N ASP A 2 9.55 -4.80 55.95
CA ASP A 2 9.95 -4.31 54.62
C ASP A 2 10.76 -5.23 53.71
N GLN A 3 10.05 -6.26 53.21
CA GLN A 3 10.31 -6.75 51.86
C GLN A 3 10.03 -5.60 50.87
N LYS A 4 11.02 -4.72 50.67
CA LYS A 4 11.04 -3.79 49.53
C LYS A 4 11.20 -4.63 48.28
N THR A 5 10.11 -5.26 47.85
CA THR A 5 9.90 -5.55 46.44
C THR A 5 10.05 -4.20 45.77
N CYS A 6 11.20 -3.98 45.13
CA CYS A 6 11.39 -2.86 44.22
C CYS A 6 10.38 -3.11 43.10
N SER A 7 9.14 -2.67 43.31
CA SER A 7 8.09 -2.73 42.32
C SER A 7 8.67 -1.99 41.13
N ARG A 8 9.07 -2.74 40.09
CA ARG A 8 9.51 -2.14 38.84
C ARG A 8 8.42 -1.16 38.48
N SER A 9 8.77 0.10 38.42
CA SER A 9 7.84 1.18 38.14
C SER A 9 7.14 0.81 36.85
N ASP A 10 5.87 0.38 36.93
CA ASP A 10 5.10 0.03 35.73
C ASP A 10 4.85 1.35 34.99
N ALA A 11 5.72 1.67 34.04
CA ALA A 11 5.66 2.90 33.26
C ALA A 11 4.30 3.07 32.55
N CYS A 12 3.67 1.96 32.12
CA CYS A 12 2.31 1.97 31.59
C CYS A 12 1.24 2.36 32.64
N ALA A 13 1.44 2.03 33.92
CA ALA A 13 0.50 2.38 35.00
C ALA A 13 0.61 3.84 35.45
N GLN A 14 1.70 4.53 35.07
CA GLN A 14 1.92 5.95 35.37
C GLN A 14 1.29 6.89 34.33
N GLY A 15 0.65 6.32 33.30
CA GLY A 15 0.10 7.04 32.15
C GLY A 15 1.02 6.93 30.93
N HIS A 16 0.43 6.60 29.78
CA HIS A 16 1.15 6.40 28.52
C HIS A 16 0.40 7.02 27.34
N ASP A 17 1.13 7.32 26.27
CA ASP A 17 0.58 7.94 25.06
C ASP A 17 0.28 6.94 23.93
N CYS A 18 0.38 5.63 24.19
CA CYS A 18 0.08 4.61 23.18
C CYS A 18 -1.39 4.70 22.74
N GLN A 19 -1.63 4.69 21.43
CA GLN A 19 -2.98 4.66 20.87
C GLN A 19 -3.71 3.34 21.18
N GLN A 20 -2.97 2.23 21.25
CA GLN A 20 -3.51 0.90 21.52
C GLN A 20 -2.84 0.28 22.76
N THR A 21 -1.96 -0.71 22.60
CA THR A 21 -1.39 -1.45 23.73
C THR A 21 -0.10 -0.81 24.23
N CYS A 22 0.05 -0.66 25.55
CA CYS A 22 1.31 -0.31 26.20
C CYS A 22 1.98 -1.55 26.81
N ILE A 23 3.28 -1.71 26.56
CA ILE A 23 4.10 -2.81 27.08
C ILE A 23 5.21 -2.23 27.96
N ASN A 24 5.22 -2.59 29.24
CA ASN A 24 6.27 -2.19 30.16
C ASN A 24 7.63 -2.75 29.72
N ASN A 25 8.64 -1.89 29.71
CA ASN A 25 10.01 -2.19 29.35
C ASN A 25 10.97 -1.69 30.44
N GLY A 26 10.84 -2.26 31.65
CA GLY A 26 11.64 -1.84 32.81
C GLY A 26 11.19 -0.48 33.32
N SER A 27 12.02 0.55 33.18
CA SER A 27 11.71 1.92 33.59
C SER A 27 11.02 2.76 32.51
N SER A 28 10.79 2.19 31.32
CA SER A 28 10.08 2.82 30.20
C SER A 28 8.98 1.91 29.67
N TYR A 29 8.30 2.33 28.60
CA TYR A 29 7.33 1.52 27.89
C TYR A 29 7.55 1.59 26.38
N ASN A 30 7.02 0.59 25.68
CA ASN A 30 6.87 0.60 24.22
C ASN A 30 5.40 0.44 23.87
N CYS A 31 4.98 1.04 22.76
CA CYS A 31 3.64 0.82 22.23
C CYS A 31 3.61 -0.37 21.28
N LYS A 32 2.50 -1.08 21.26
CA LYS A 32 2.22 -2.18 20.35
C LYS A 32 0.83 -2.02 19.76
N CYS A 33 0.72 -2.39 18.49
CA CYS A 33 -0.56 -2.40 17.80
C CYS A 33 -1.20 -3.80 17.81
N GLU A 34 -2.52 -3.82 17.77
CA GLU A 34 -3.34 -5.01 17.61
C GLU A 34 -3.14 -5.63 16.23
N VAL A 35 -3.61 -6.86 16.06
CA VAL A 35 -3.55 -7.57 14.79
C VAL A 35 -4.27 -6.75 13.70
N GLY A 36 -3.63 -6.60 12.53
CA GLY A 36 -4.15 -5.77 11.45
C GLY A 36 -3.80 -4.29 11.56
N TYR A 37 -2.89 -3.92 12.47
CA TYR A 37 -2.36 -2.56 12.60
C TYR A 37 -0.83 -2.57 12.69
N VAL A 38 -0.19 -1.54 12.13
CA VAL A 38 1.26 -1.33 12.17
C VAL A 38 1.56 -0.09 13.00
N LEU A 39 2.59 -0.18 13.84
CA LEU A 39 3.08 0.95 14.64
C LEU A 39 3.73 1.97 13.71
N ASN A 40 3.27 3.22 13.80
CA ASN A 40 3.78 4.32 13.01
C ASN A 40 5.16 4.78 13.50
N SER A 41 5.84 5.61 12.70
CA SER A 41 7.19 6.10 12.97
C SER A 41 7.29 6.96 14.25
N ASP A 42 6.20 7.54 14.72
CA ASP A 42 6.12 8.24 16.02
C ASP A 42 6.12 7.28 17.22
N GLN A 43 6.09 5.97 16.98
CA GLN A 43 6.12 4.89 17.98
C GLN A 43 4.96 4.92 19.00
N LYS A 44 3.91 5.71 18.74
CA LYS A 44 2.75 5.86 19.63
C LYS A 44 1.44 5.52 18.94
N THR A 45 1.29 5.93 17.68
CA THR A 45 0.08 5.73 16.89
C THR A 45 0.14 4.48 16.01
N CYS A 46 -1.03 3.95 15.66
CA CYS A 46 -1.21 2.73 14.89
C CYS A 46 -2.02 3.04 13.63
N SER A 47 -1.47 2.67 12.47
CA SER A 47 -2.21 2.71 11.19
C SER A 47 -2.69 1.31 10.83
N GLN A 48 -3.86 1.22 10.20
CA GLN A 48 -4.37 -0.06 9.74
C GLN A 48 -3.38 -0.68 8.74
N GLU A 49 -2.93 -1.89 9.03
CA GLU A 49 -2.23 -2.71 8.06
C GLU A 49 -3.24 -3.01 6.96
N MET A 50 -2.99 -2.53 5.74
CA MET A 50 -3.74 -2.96 4.57
C MET A 50 -3.32 -4.40 4.22
N ARG A 51 -3.58 -5.35 5.12
CA ARG A 51 -3.78 -6.74 4.74
C ARG A 51 -5.10 -6.73 3.99
N GLY A 52 -5.02 -6.54 2.67
CA GLY A 52 -6.13 -6.87 1.80
C GLY A 52 -6.44 -8.34 2.02
N GLU A 53 -7.43 -8.64 2.85
CA GLU A 53 -8.10 -9.92 2.78
C GLU A 53 -8.65 -9.98 1.36
N ILE A 54 -8.06 -10.86 0.53
CA ILE A 54 -8.62 -11.23 -0.76
C ILE A 54 -9.91 -11.99 -0.43
N THR A 55 -10.94 -11.25 -0.01
CA THR A 55 -12.29 -11.76 0.01
C THR A 55 -12.70 -11.89 -1.44
N GLN A 56 -13.21 -13.07 -1.76
CA GLN A 56 -13.53 -13.53 -3.11
C GLN A 56 -14.77 -12.81 -3.68
N ASP A 57 -15.02 -11.56 -3.30
CA ASP A 57 -15.95 -10.69 -3.99
C ASP A 57 -15.14 -9.88 -5.00
N ALA A 58 -15.05 -10.45 -6.20
CA ALA A 58 -14.31 -9.95 -7.36
C ALA A 58 -14.78 -8.56 -7.88
N CYS A 59 -15.58 -7.82 -7.10
CA CYS A 59 -16.22 -6.57 -7.48
C CYS A 59 -15.41 -5.31 -7.09
N MET A 60 -14.21 -5.44 -6.54
CA MET A 60 -13.28 -4.29 -6.40
C MET A 60 -12.45 -4.04 -7.67
N CYS A 61 -12.49 -4.94 -8.65
CA CYS A 61 -11.74 -4.82 -9.90
C CYS A 61 -12.45 -4.01 -10.99
N GLU A 62 -13.72 -3.63 -10.85
CA GLU A 62 -14.49 -3.00 -11.94
C GLU A 62 -13.85 -1.70 -12.44
N ALA A 63 -13.44 -0.82 -11.52
CA ALA A 63 -12.75 0.42 -11.87
C ALA A 63 -11.39 0.14 -12.56
N GLN A 64 -10.66 -0.87 -12.09
CA GLN A 64 -9.40 -1.29 -12.69
C GLN A 64 -9.63 -1.92 -14.07
N ILE A 65 -10.64 -2.76 -14.25
CA ILE A 65 -11.01 -3.38 -15.54
C ILE A 65 -11.42 -2.30 -16.53
N LEU A 66 -12.19 -1.30 -16.11
CA LEU A 66 -12.56 -0.16 -16.96
C LEU A 66 -11.34 0.66 -17.37
N PHE A 67 -10.43 0.93 -16.43
CA PHE A 67 -9.17 1.61 -16.73
C PHE A 67 -8.31 0.78 -17.69
N GLN A 68 -8.13 -0.52 -17.44
CA GLN A 68 -7.38 -1.44 -18.30
C GLN A 68 -7.98 -1.52 -19.70
N LYS A 69 -9.31 -1.64 -19.83
CA LYS A 69 -10.01 -1.61 -21.11
C LYS A 69 -9.80 -0.28 -21.86
N LYS A 70 -9.85 0.85 -21.15
CA LYS A 70 -9.61 2.17 -21.74
C LYS A 70 -8.17 2.27 -22.26
N VAL A 71 -7.20 1.84 -21.47
CA VAL A 71 -5.78 1.79 -21.87
C VAL A 71 -5.59 0.89 -23.09
N GLN A 72 -6.15 -0.32 -23.08
CA GLN A 72 -6.08 -1.25 -24.21
C GLN A 72 -6.68 -0.66 -25.49
N SER A 73 -7.84 0.00 -25.40
CA SER A 73 -8.48 0.65 -26.54
C SER A 73 -7.60 1.76 -27.13
N THR A 74 -6.96 2.58 -26.28
CA THR A 74 -6.04 3.61 -26.74
C THR A 74 -4.80 3.02 -27.39
N ILE A 75 -4.24 1.96 -26.81
CA ILE A 75 -3.09 1.24 -27.39
C ILE A 75 -3.45 0.70 -28.77
N GLN A 76 -4.61 0.04 -28.90
CA GLN A 76 -5.08 -0.49 -30.19
C GLN A 76 -5.25 0.60 -31.25
N GLU A 77 -5.77 1.77 -30.87
CA GLU A 77 -5.91 2.89 -31.79
C GLU A 77 -4.54 3.42 -32.26
N LEU A 78 -3.58 3.53 -31.34
CA LEU A 78 -2.21 3.94 -31.65
C LEU A 78 -1.52 2.91 -32.54
N SER A 79 -1.65 1.61 -32.26
CA SER A 79 -1.12 0.53 -33.10
C SER A 79 -1.69 0.63 -34.52
N ARG A 80 -3.00 0.80 -34.67
CA ARG A 80 -3.65 0.95 -35.98
C ARG A 80 -3.12 2.15 -36.76
N LYS A 81 -2.93 3.30 -36.10
CA LYS A 81 -2.36 4.50 -36.74
C LYS A 81 -0.90 4.30 -37.12
N LEU A 82 -0.15 3.53 -36.32
CA LEU A 82 1.24 3.20 -36.63
C LEU A 82 1.34 2.32 -37.87
N ASP A 83 0.47 1.31 -37.98
CA ASP A 83 0.38 0.44 -39.16
C ASP A 83 0.01 1.25 -40.42
N GLU A 84 -1.02 2.10 -40.33
CA GLU A 84 -1.40 3.00 -41.44
C GLU A 84 -0.27 3.92 -41.88
N LEU A 85 0.53 4.42 -40.94
CA LEU A 85 1.68 5.27 -41.25
C LEU A 85 2.81 4.46 -41.88
N SER A 86 3.07 3.25 -41.36
CA SER A 86 4.06 2.32 -41.90
C SER A 86 3.76 1.98 -43.36
N ASP A 87 2.51 1.64 -43.68
CA ASP A 87 2.08 1.34 -45.04
C ASP A 87 2.31 2.54 -45.97
N LYS A 88 1.95 3.75 -45.53
CA LYS A 88 2.20 4.98 -46.30
C LYS A 88 3.69 5.24 -46.53
N VAL A 89 4.54 4.96 -45.56
CA VAL A 89 6.00 5.10 -45.72
C VAL A 89 6.51 4.13 -46.78
N THR A 90 6.10 2.85 -46.72
CA THR A 90 6.53 1.85 -47.72
C THR A 90 6.10 2.20 -49.14
N LEU A 91 4.91 2.82 -49.31
CA LEU A 91 4.45 3.31 -50.60
C LEU A 91 5.34 4.44 -51.12
N ILE A 92 5.67 5.42 -50.29
CA ILE A 92 6.53 6.55 -50.68
C ILE A 92 7.95 6.07 -51.00
N GLU A 93 8.50 5.14 -50.21
CA GLU A 93 9.82 4.55 -50.49
C GLU A 93 9.84 3.80 -51.82
N GLY A 94 8.76 3.11 -52.18
CA GLY A 94 8.60 2.46 -53.48
C GLY A 94 8.44 3.43 -54.65
N GLU A 95 7.77 4.57 -54.44
CA GLU A 95 7.62 5.63 -55.44
C GLU A 95 8.91 6.43 -55.68
N GLN A 96 9.84 6.48 -54.71
CA GLN A 96 11.16 7.12 -54.88
C GLN A 96 12.19 6.25 -55.61
N GLN A 97 11.86 5.00 -55.95
CA GLN A 97 12.76 4.06 -56.65
C GLN A 97 12.54 4.01 -58.18
N TYR A 98 11.77 4.94 -58.76
CA TYR A 98 11.53 5.05 -60.21
C TYR A 98 12.04 6.37 -60.80
#